data_AF-A0A949HFQ3-F1
#
_entry.id   AF-A0A949HFQ3-F1
#
_cell.length_a   1.000
_cell.length_b   1.000
_cell.length_c   1.000
_cell.angle_alpha   90.00
_cell.angle_beta   90.00
_cell.angle_gamma   90.00
#
_symmetry.space_group_name_H-M   'P 1'
#
loop_
_entity.id
_entity.type
_entity.pdbx_description
1 polymer ?
#
loop_
_entity_poly.entity_id
_entity_poly.type
_entity_poly.pdbx_seq_one_letter_code
_entity_poly.pdbx_strand_id
1 'polypeptide(L)'
;MTFSVQANFLDVFKIGDNINYNLEILKILYKAYEELPNGENLIKPIVVLNTAITEAILYDFVVNRLKRPYRSEILSMDIFRGLQNTELKKFEHYITQAEKHDLFDLKDTDFYDAIRSLSKKRNRIHIQN
;
A
#
# COMPACT_ATOMS: atom_id res chain seq x y z
N MET A 1 5.71 -32.84 15.34
CA MET A 1 4.96 -31.80 16.08
C MET A 1 4.89 -30.60 15.17
N THR A 2 3.72 -30.29 14.61
CA THR A 2 3.51 -29.15 13.70
C THR A 2 2.94 -28.02 14.53
N PHE A 3 3.64 -26.88 14.57
CA PHE A 3 3.17 -25.68 15.24
C PHE A 3 2.68 -24.70 14.18
N SER A 4 1.47 -24.17 14.37
CA SER A 4 0.86 -23.19 13.48
C SER A 4 1.17 -21.79 14.02
N VAL A 5 1.93 -21.00 13.26
CA VAL A 5 2.08 -19.56 13.51
C VAL A 5 0.90 -18.86 12.86
N GLN A 6 0.21 -18.01 13.61
CA GLN A 6 -0.75 -17.09 13.01
C GLN A 6 0.03 -16.06 12.20
N ALA A 7 -0.09 -16.10 10.88
CA ALA A 7 0.53 -15.12 10.01
C ALA A 7 -0.19 -13.77 10.20
N ASN A 8 0.53 -12.78 10.73
CA ASN A 8 0.04 -11.40 10.72
C ASN A 8 -0.07 -10.92 9.26
N PHE A 9 -0.94 -9.94 8.98
CA PHE A 9 -1.08 -9.35 7.63
C PHE A 9 0.11 -8.46 7.24
N LEU A 10 0.81 -7.88 8.23
CA LEU A 10 2.02 -7.08 8.03
C LEU A 10 3.25 -7.79 8.59
N ASP A 11 4.31 -7.84 7.80
CA ASP A 11 5.57 -8.53 8.12
C ASP A 11 6.39 -7.70 9.11
N VAL A 12 6.45 -6.38 8.90
CA VAL A 12 7.14 -5.47 9.82
C VAL A 12 6.16 -4.83 10.80
N PHE A 13 6.22 -5.25 12.07
CA PHE A 13 5.36 -4.74 13.15
C PHE A 13 5.28 -3.20 13.21
N LYS A 14 6.44 -2.52 13.12
CA LYS A 14 6.50 -1.05 13.17
C LYS A 14 5.76 -0.38 12.01
N ILE A 15 5.74 -1.00 10.83
CA ILE A 15 4.94 -0.51 9.70
C ILE A 15 3.46 -0.61 10.04
N GLY A 16 3.03 -1.70 10.67
CA GLY A 16 1.65 -1.88 11.14
C GLY A 16 1.21 -0.87 12.18
N ASP A 17 2.03 -0.61 13.20
CA ASP A 17 1.73 0.43 14.19
C ASP A 17 1.53 1.81 13.53
N ASN A 18 2.41 2.15 12.59
CA ASN A 18 2.33 3.42 11.88
C ASN A 18 1.08 3.47 10.98
N ILE A 19 0.72 2.37 10.31
CA ILE A 19 -0.51 2.28 9.52
C ILE A 19 -1.74 2.50 10.40
N ASN A 20 -1.82 1.81 11.54
CA ASN A 20 -2.93 1.95 12.47
C ASN A 20 -3.09 3.39 12.96
N TYR A 21 -2.00 4.02 13.39
CA TYR A 21 -2.02 5.43 13.80
C TYR A 21 -2.50 6.36 12.67
N ASN A 22 -1.98 6.18 11.45
CA ASN A 22 -2.39 7.00 10.31
C ASN A 22 -3.85 6.75 9.88
N LEU A 23 -4.38 5.53 10.04
CA LEU A 23 -5.80 5.24 9.81
C LEU A 23 -6.69 5.96 10.82
N GLU A 24 -6.29 6.05 12.09
CA GLU A 24 -7.03 6.85 13.08
C GLU A 24 -7.05 8.33 12.72
N ILE A 25 -5.92 8.89 12.29
CA ILE A 25 -5.87 10.27 11.78
C ILE A 25 -6.77 10.42 10.55
N LEU A 26 -6.73 9.48 9.61
CA LEU A 26 -7.52 9.53 8.38
C LEU A 26 -9.02 9.53 8.68
N LYS A 27 -9.48 8.73 9.67
CA LYS A 27 -10.88 8.77 10.16
C LYS A 27 -11.25 10.15 10.69
N ILE A 28 -10.39 10.77 11.49
CA ILE A 28 -10.61 12.12 12.02
C ILE A 28 -10.71 13.14 10.88
N LEU A 29 -9.85 13.04 9.86
CA LEU A 29 -9.87 13.94 8.72
C LEU A 29 -11.13 13.79 7.87
N TYR A 30 -11.60 12.58 7.62
CA TYR A 30 -12.87 12.36 6.91
C TYR A 30 -14.06 12.88 7.70
N LYS A 31 -14.09 12.67 9.01
CA LYS A 31 -15.12 13.26 9.88
C LYS A 31 -15.11 14.79 9.81
N ALA A 32 -13.94 15.40 9.93
CA ALA A 32 -13.79 16.84 9.82
C ALA A 32 -14.13 17.38 8.42
N TYR A 33 -13.89 16.60 7.37
CA TYR A 33 -14.28 16.95 5.99
C TYR A 33 -15.81 17.08 5.87
N GLU A 34 -16.57 16.22 6.54
CA GLU A 34 -18.04 16.25 6.52
C GLU A 34 -18.63 17.32 7.46
N GLU A 35 -17.98 17.59 8.59
CA GLU A 35 -18.53 18.44 9.66
C GLU A 35 -18.14 19.93 9.56
N LEU A 36 -16.97 20.25 8.98
CA LEU A 36 -16.48 21.63 8.93
C LEU A 36 -17.01 22.39 7.71
N PRO A 37 -17.33 23.71 7.85
CA PRO A 37 -17.79 24.53 6.73
C PRO A 37 -16.85 24.62 5.52
N ASN A 38 -15.55 24.40 5.72
CA ASN A 38 -14.53 24.39 4.67
C ASN A 38 -13.76 23.05 4.65
N GLY A 39 -14.48 21.95 4.85
CA GLY A 39 -13.92 20.60 4.93
C GLY A 39 -13.11 20.20 3.69
N GLU A 40 -13.42 20.75 2.52
CA GLU A 40 -12.71 20.53 1.26
C GLU A 40 -11.22 20.92 1.31
N ASN A 41 -10.81 21.80 2.22
CA ASN A 41 -9.40 22.11 2.45
C ASN A 41 -8.61 20.88 2.96
N LEU A 42 -9.30 19.87 3.50
CA LEU A 42 -8.71 18.63 3.97
C LEU A 42 -8.50 17.59 2.86
N ILE A 43 -8.94 17.85 1.61
CA ILE A 43 -8.72 16.91 0.50
C ILE A 43 -7.23 16.61 0.30
N LYS A 44 -6.37 17.63 0.35
CA LYS A 44 -4.92 17.45 0.21
C LYS A 44 -4.35 16.52 1.29
N PRO A 45 -4.51 16.78 2.60
CA PRO A 45 -3.99 15.89 3.64
C PRO A 45 -4.63 14.49 3.60
N ILE A 46 -5.93 14.37 3.29
CA ILE A 46 -6.60 13.07 3.11
C ILE A 46 -5.94 12.27 2.00
N VAL A 47 -5.75 12.85 0.82
CA VAL A 47 -5.11 12.17 -0.32
C VAL A 47 -3.69 11.75 0.03
N VAL A 48 -2.90 12.62 0.68
CA VAL A 48 -1.52 12.32 1.08
C VAL A 48 -1.48 11.13 2.05
N LEU A 49 -2.29 11.15 3.10
CA LEU A 49 -2.32 10.06 4.09
C LEU A 49 -2.84 8.76 3.49
N ASN A 50 -3.90 8.82 2.69
CA ASN A 50 -4.45 7.65 2.02
C ASN A 50 -3.37 7.01 1.12
N THR A 51 -2.69 7.82 0.32
CA THR A 51 -1.59 7.35 -0.54
C THR A 51 -0.44 6.75 0.26
N ALA A 52 -0.03 7.38 1.36
CA ALA A 52 1.06 6.90 2.20
C ALA A 52 0.72 5.55 2.86
N ILE A 53 -0.52 5.38 3.34
CA ILE A 53 -0.99 4.11 3.89
C ILE A 53 -0.99 3.03 2.81
N THR A 54 -1.55 3.31 1.63
CA THR A 54 -1.57 2.35 0.52
C THR A 54 -0.15 1.96 0.08
N GLU A 55 0.77 2.93 -0.01
CA GLU A 55 2.17 2.67 -0.34
C GLU A 55 2.86 1.81 0.73
N ALA A 56 2.63 2.08 2.02
CA ALA A 56 3.22 1.31 3.11
C ALA A 56 2.75 -0.16 3.11
N ILE A 57 1.46 -0.40 2.85
CA ILE A 57 0.90 -1.76 2.74
C ILE A 57 1.52 -2.48 1.54
N LEU A 58 1.55 -1.83 0.37
CA LEU A 58 2.12 -2.42 -0.84
C LEU A 58 3.62 -2.67 -0.72
N TYR A 59 4.35 -1.77 -0.05
CA TYR A 59 5.76 -1.95 0.26
C TYR A 59 5.97 -3.18 1.14
N ASP A 60 5.24 -3.29 2.26
CA ASP A 60 5.40 -4.42 3.17
C ASP A 60 5.09 -5.74 2.46
N PHE A 61 4.00 -5.78 1.70
CA PHE A 61 3.62 -6.95 0.93
C PHE A 61 4.68 -7.31 -0.13
N VAL A 62 5.00 -6.40 -1.07
CA VAL A 62 5.89 -6.72 -2.19
C VAL A 62 7.34 -6.90 -1.75
N VAL A 63 7.85 -6.06 -0.85
CA VAL A 63 9.28 -6.03 -0.49
C VAL A 63 9.59 -6.95 0.69
N ASN A 64 8.80 -6.93 1.76
CA ASN A 64 9.11 -7.71 2.94
C ASN A 64 8.63 -9.15 2.81
N ARG A 65 7.44 -9.37 2.24
CA ARG A 65 6.91 -10.74 2.05
C ARG A 65 7.37 -11.37 0.75
N LEU A 66 7.08 -10.75 -0.39
CA LEU A 66 7.28 -11.42 -1.68
C LEU A 66 8.75 -11.48 -2.10
N LYS A 67 9.53 -10.40 -1.88
CA LYS A 67 10.95 -10.35 -2.25
C LYS A 67 11.87 -11.00 -1.20
N ARG A 68 11.42 -11.14 0.04
CA ARG A 68 12.19 -11.74 1.15
C ARG A 68 11.37 -12.81 1.89
N PRO A 69 10.91 -13.87 1.21
CA PRO A 69 10.04 -14.87 1.84
C PRO A 69 10.80 -15.60 2.95
N TYR A 70 10.53 -15.25 4.21
CA TYR A 70 10.99 -16.02 5.35
C TYR A 70 10.09 -17.26 5.51
N ARG A 71 10.62 -18.42 5.10
CA ARG A 71 10.34 -19.80 5.55
C ARG A 71 8.91 -20.38 5.53
N SER A 72 7.82 -19.65 5.31
CA SER A 72 6.44 -20.23 5.36
C SER A 72 5.52 -19.91 4.19
N GLU A 73 5.88 -19.00 3.29
CA GLU A 73 5.02 -18.62 2.17
C GLU A 73 5.46 -19.34 0.89
N ILE A 74 4.57 -20.17 0.32
CA ILE A 74 4.78 -20.78 -1.00
C ILE A 74 4.41 -19.74 -2.05
N LEU A 75 5.40 -18.95 -2.46
CA LEU A 75 5.27 -18.08 -3.63
C LEU A 75 5.54 -18.86 -4.91
N SER A 76 4.81 -18.53 -5.97
CA SER A 76 5.21 -18.95 -7.31
C SER A 76 6.65 -18.50 -7.57
N MET A 77 7.50 -19.44 -7.97
CA MET A 77 8.90 -19.16 -8.31
C MET A 77 9.02 -18.10 -9.41
N ASP A 78 8.01 -17.95 -10.26
CA ASP A 78 7.99 -16.95 -11.33
C ASP A 78 7.78 -15.53 -10.79
N ILE A 79 6.92 -15.38 -9.77
CA ILE A 79 6.72 -14.09 -9.06
C ILE A 79 8.01 -13.73 -8.32
N PHE A 80 8.57 -14.68 -7.57
CA PHE A 80 9.81 -14.46 -6.82
C PHE A 80 10.97 -14.03 -7.73
N ARG A 81 11.20 -14.77 -8.83
CA ARG A 81 12.24 -14.44 -9.83
C ARG A 81 12.02 -13.08 -10.47
N GLY A 82 10.77 -12.72 -10.77
CA GLY A 82 10.42 -11.40 -11.32
C GLY A 82 10.74 -10.24 -10.37
N LEU A 83 10.60 -10.45 -9.06
CA LEU A 83 10.81 -9.43 -8.03
C LEU A 83 12.26 -9.32 -7.55
N GLN A 84 13.01 -10.42 -7.54
CA GLN A 84 14.34 -10.50 -6.92
C GLN A 84 15.31 -9.44 -7.48
N ASN A 85 15.33 -9.28 -8.81
CA ASN A 85 16.25 -8.37 -9.50
C ASN A 85 15.64 -7.01 -9.82
N THR A 86 14.37 -6.77 -9.46
CA THR A 86 13.70 -5.51 -9.77
C THR A 86 13.99 -4.48 -8.67
N GLU A 87 14.42 -3.28 -9.09
CA GLU A 87 14.61 -2.15 -8.19
C GLU A 87 13.27 -1.45 -7.90
N LEU A 88 12.83 -1.52 -6.66
CA LEU A 88 11.55 -0.97 -6.21
C LEU A 88 11.84 0.19 -5.25
N LYS A 89 11.78 1.42 -5.76
CA LYS A 89 12.11 2.65 -5.03
C LYS A 89 10.95 3.63 -4.89
N LYS A 90 9.92 3.48 -5.72
CA LYS A 90 8.80 4.42 -5.83
C LYS A 90 7.49 3.68 -5.75
N PHE A 91 6.45 4.36 -5.27
CA PHE A 91 5.10 3.80 -5.19
C PHE A 91 4.66 3.09 -6.48
N GLU A 92 4.88 3.74 -7.63
CA GLU A 92 4.51 3.21 -8.95
C GLU A 92 5.20 1.89 -9.30
N HIS A 93 6.40 1.65 -8.77
CA HIS A 93 7.10 0.39 -8.99
C HIS A 93 6.37 -0.76 -8.30
N TYR A 94 5.88 -0.55 -7.07
CA TYR A 94 5.11 -1.57 -6.34
C TYR A 94 3.79 -1.87 -7.05
N ILE A 95 3.06 -0.84 -7.50
CA ILE A 95 1.80 -0.99 -8.26
C ILE A 95 2.06 -1.79 -9.53
N THR A 96 3.11 -1.46 -10.28
CA THR A 96 3.46 -2.13 -11.54
C THR A 96 3.75 -3.61 -11.34
N GLN A 97 4.48 -3.97 -10.27
CA GLN A 97 4.71 -5.39 -9.97
C GLN A 97 3.43 -6.10 -9.52
N ALA A 98 2.60 -5.43 -8.72
CA ALA A 98 1.35 -6.00 -8.26
C ALA A 98 0.37 -6.30 -9.38
N GLU A 99 0.30 -5.43 -10.39
CA GLU A 99 -0.53 -5.60 -11.59
C GLU A 99 0.05 -6.64 -12.55
N LYS A 100 1.38 -6.63 -12.75
CA LYS A 100 2.06 -7.58 -13.63
C LYS A 100 1.82 -9.03 -13.20
N HIS A 101 1.83 -9.27 -11.90
CA HIS A 101 1.65 -10.60 -11.31
C HIS A 101 0.23 -10.87 -10.79
N ASP A 102 -0.71 -9.95 -11.04
CA ASP A 102 -2.09 -9.97 -10.54
C ASP A 102 -2.21 -10.43 -9.07
N LEU A 103 -1.40 -9.80 -8.21
CA LEU A 103 -1.21 -10.25 -6.83
C LEU A 103 -2.49 -10.21 -5.97
N PHE A 104 -3.53 -9.53 -6.45
CA PHE A 104 -4.80 -9.39 -5.74
C PHE A 104 -5.97 -10.07 -6.42
N ASP A 105 -5.76 -10.72 -7.58
CA ASP A 105 -6.84 -11.33 -8.39
C ASP A 105 -7.94 -10.30 -8.75
N LEU A 106 -7.50 -9.11 -9.16
CA LEU A 106 -8.35 -7.93 -9.36
C LEU A 106 -8.08 -7.22 -10.69
N LYS A 107 -7.36 -7.86 -11.62
CA LYS A 107 -6.99 -7.27 -12.91
C LYS A 107 -8.18 -6.95 -13.81
N ASP A 108 -9.29 -7.67 -13.63
CA ASP A 108 -10.56 -7.42 -14.34
C ASP A 108 -11.42 -6.33 -13.68
N THR A 109 -10.88 -5.63 -12.69
CA THR A 109 -11.54 -4.53 -11.97
C THR A 109 -10.76 -3.22 -12.07
N ASP A 110 -11.37 -2.12 -11.65
CA ASP A 110 -10.73 -0.80 -11.63
C ASP A 110 -9.70 -0.63 -10.49
N PHE A 111 -9.37 -1.69 -9.75
CA PHE A 111 -8.52 -1.62 -8.56
C PHE A 111 -7.13 -1.04 -8.85
N TYR A 112 -6.42 -1.57 -9.85
CA TYR A 112 -5.07 -1.08 -10.18
C TYR A 112 -5.10 0.35 -10.71
N ASP A 113 -6.14 0.71 -11.46
CA ASP A 113 -6.34 2.08 -11.94
C ASP A 113 -6.65 3.05 -10.80
N ALA A 114 -7.42 2.64 -9.80
CA ALA A 114 -7.71 3.44 -8.61
C ALA A 114 -6.43 3.73 -7.82
N ILE A 115 -5.58 2.73 -7.57
CA ILE A 115 -4.30 2.92 -6.86
C ILE A 115 -3.35 3.79 -7.70
N ARG A 116 -3.29 3.59 -9.02
CA ARG A 116 -2.48 4.40 -9.92
C ARG A 116 -2.97 5.86 -9.97
N SER A 117 -4.28 6.08 -9.94
CA SER A 117 -4.90 7.40 -9.83
C SER A 117 -4.50 8.08 -8.52
N LEU A 118 -4.53 7.35 -7.40
CA LEU A 118 -4.10 7.85 -6.09
C LEU A 118 -2.63 8.30 -6.10
N SER A 119 -1.73 7.48 -6.64
CA SER A 119 -0.31 7.84 -6.84
C SER A 119 -0.14 9.14 -7.63
N LYS A 120 -0.86 9.28 -8.75
CA LYS A 120 -0.83 10.50 -9.59
C LYS A 120 -1.35 11.73 -8.83
N LYS A 121 -2.44 11.59 -8.07
CA LYS A 121 -3.02 12.68 -7.27
C LYS A 121 -2.03 13.18 -6.21
N ARG A 122 -1.37 12.27 -5.48
CA ARG A 122 -0.32 12.64 -4.52
C ARG A 122 0.84 13.37 -5.19
N ASN A 123 1.34 12.86 -6.32
CA ASN A 123 2.44 13.51 -7.05
C ASN A 123 2.07 14.94 -7.48
N ARG A 124 0.82 15.17 -7.92
CA ARG A 124 0.32 16.51 -8.23
C ARG A 124 0.30 17.42 -7.00
N ILE A 125 -0.16 16.92 -5.85
CA ILE A 125 -0.16 17.68 -4.59
C ILE A 125 1.26 18.07 -4.19
N HIS A 126 2.24 17.16 -4.32
CA HIS A 126 3.65 17.46 -4.02
C HIS A 126 4.25 18.55 -4.90
N ILE A 127 3.85 18.66 -6.18
CA ILE A 127 4.33 19.71 -7.09
C ILE A 127 3.68 21.08 -6.80
N GLN A 128 2.44 21.05 -6.30
CA GLN A 128 1.63 22.26 -6.03
C GLN A 128 1.84 22.86 -4.64
N ASN A 129 2.69 22.26 -3.81
CA ASN A 129 3.08 22.76 -2.50
C ASN A 129 4.47 23.40 -2.60
#